data_AF-A0A0R1EB91-F1
#
_entry.id   AF-A0A0R1EB91-F1
#
_cell.length_a   1.000
_cell.length_b   1.000
_cell.length_c   1.000
_cell.angle_alpha   90.00
_cell.angle_beta   90.00
_cell.angle_gamma   90.00
#
_symmetry.space_group_name_H-M   'P 1'
#
loop_
_entity.id
_entity.type
_entity.pdbx_description
1 polymer ?
#
loop_
_entity_poly.entity_id
_entity_poly.type
_entity_poly.pdbx_seq_one_letter_code
_entity_poly.pdbx_strand_id
1 'polypeptide(L)'
;MFKLFVLAALLAVAAAKPSHLAGSPLVYGAPATTTVVQEPVLAKVGSVVKSVPTAVSHQSLTQVHSTPVVEDVVAPVVKTTAVH
;
A
#
# COMPACT_ATOMS: atom_id res chain seq x y z
N MET A 1 -11.68 -5.26 -54.74
CA MET A 1 -10.44 -5.74 -54.08
C MET A 1 -10.12 -4.95 -52.80
N PHE A 2 -10.18 -3.63 -52.81
CA PHE A 2 -9.90 -2.77 -51.63
C PHE A 2 -10.67 -3.14 -50.35
N LYS A 3 -11.97 -3.45 -50.45
CA LYS A 3 -12.82 -3.78 -49.29
C LYS A 3 -12.33 -5.01 -48.50
N LEU A 4 -11.76 -6.00 -49.18
CA LEU A 4 -11.21 -7.21 -48.54
C LEU A 4 -9.91 -6.89 -47.79
N PHE A 5 -9.07 -6.01 -48.35
CA PHE A 5 -7.86 -5.53 -47.67
C PHE A 5 -8.19 -4.75 -46.40
N VAL A 6 -9.22 -3.90 -46.44
CA VAL A 6 -9.69 -3.17 -45.26
C VAL A 6 -10.18 -4.14 -44.17
N LEU A 7 -10.97 -5.16 -44.56
CA LEU A 7 -11.49 -6.15 -43.61
C LEU A 7 -10.36 -6.99 -42.98
N ALA A 8 -9.37 -7.40 -43.78
CA ALA A 8 -8.20 -8.12 -43.29
C ALA A 8 -7.34 -7.27 -42.35
N ALA A 9 -7.16 -5.97 -42.64
CA ALA A 9 -6.43 -5.06 -41.77
C ALA A 9 -7.12 -4.87 -40.41
N LEU A 10 -8.44 -4.71 -40.39
CA LEU A 10 -9.21 -4.60 -39.14
C LEU A 10 -9.13 -5.89 -38.30
N LEU A 11 -9.20 -7.04 -38.95
CA LEU A 11 -9.06 -8.34 -38.27
C LEU A 11 -7.65 -8.51 -37.69
N ALA A 12 -6.60 -8.10 -38.42
CA ALA A 12 -5.22 -8.15 -37.95
C ALA A 12 -4.97 -7.24 -36.73
N VAL A 13 -5.54 -6.03 -36.74
CA VAL A 13 -5.46 -5.10 -35.60
C VAL A 13 -6.17 -5.66 -34.36
N ALA A 14 -7.34 -6.29 -34.54
CA ALA A 14 -8.05 -6.92 -33.43
C ALA A 14 -7.29 -8.13 -32.87
N ALA A 15 -6.71 -8.97 -33.74
CA ALA A 15 -5.93 -10.13 -33.36
C ALA A 15 -4.59 -9.77 -32.69
N ALA A 16 -4.00 -8.63 -33.05
CA ALA A 16 -2.76 -8.14 -32.44
C ALA A 16 -2.91 -7.77 -30.96
N LYS A 17 -4.15 -7.82 -30.39
CA LYS A 17 -4.50 -7.61 -28.97
C LYS A 17 -3.48 -6.68 -28.30
N PRO A 18 -3.53 -5.36 -28.57
CA PRO A 18 -2.50 -4.42 -28.11
C PRO A 18 -2.45 -4.43 -26.58
N SER A 19 -1.59 -5.29 -26.04
CA SER A 19 -1.48 -5.58 -24.60
C SER A 19 -0.61 -4.54 -23.89
N HIS A 20 -0.59 -3.30 -24.38
CA HIS A 20 0.15 -2.19 -23.80
C HIS A 20 -0.73 -1.23 -22.99
N LEU A 21 -2.00 -1.58 -22.75
CA LEU A 21 -2.92 -0.79 -21.92
C LEU A 21 -3.06 -1.32 -20.48
N ALA A 22 -2.46 -2.47 -20.17
CA ALA A 22 -2.58 -3.10 -18.85
C ALA A 22 -1.59 -2.57 -17.81
N GLY A 23 -0.68 -1.66 -18.19
CA GLY A 23 0.40 -1.16 -17.33
C GLY A 23 0.29 0.30 -16.91
N SER A 24 -0.69 1.05 -17.43
CA SER A 24 -0.91 2.45 -17.07
C SER A 24 -1.94 2.53 -15.93
N PRO A 25 -1.65 3.23 -14.81
CA PRO A 25 -2.65 3.46 -13.77
C PRO A 25 -3.83 4.20 -14.39
N LEU A 26 -5.00 3.56 -14.42
CA LEU A 26 -6.23 4.17 -14.91
C LEU A 26 -6.67 5.20 -13.87
N VAL A 27 -6.35 6.47 -14.11
CA VAL A 27 -6.75 7.59 -13.25
C VAL A 27 -8.24 7.91 -13.40
N TYR A 28 -8.90 7.43 -14.46
CA TYR A 28 -10.35 7.54 -14.61
C TYR A 28 -10.91 6.54 -15.62
N GLY A 29 -11.90 5.74 -15.23
CA GLY A 29 -12.66 4.82 -16.10
C GLY A 29 -14.15 4.86 -15.75
N ALA A 30 -15.01 4.87 -16.76
CA ALA A 30 -16.48 4.86 -16.63
C ALA A 30 -16.97 3.61 -15.85
N PRO A 31 -18.14 3.66 -15.17
CA PRO A 31 -18.45 2.75 -14.08
C PRO A 31 -18.85 1.36 -14.60
N ALA A 32 -17.92 0.42 -14.57
CA ALA A 32 -18.23 -0.95 -14.17
C ALA A 32 -17.94 -1.02 -12.67
N THR A 33 -18.93 -1.45 -11.88
CA THR A 33 -19.08 -1.36 -10.41
C THR A 33 -17.92 -1.98 -9.63
N THR A 34 -16.77 -1.32 -9.62
CA THR A 34 -15.70 -1.56 -8.66
C THR A 34 -15.04 -0.22 -8.39
N THR A 35 -15.48 0.47 -7.34
CA THR A 35 -14.83 1.71 -6.93
C THR A 35 -13.55 1.37 -6.18
N VAL A 36 -12.42 1.88 -6.67
CA VAL A 36 -11.13 1.74 -5.99
C VAL A 36 -10.93 2.96 -5.10
N VAL A 37 -10.98 2.74 -3.79
CA VAL A 37 -10.77 3.77 -2.78
C VAL A 37 -9.33 3.67 -2.28
N GLN A 38 -8.60 4.79 -2.36
CA GLN A 38 -7.24 4.92 -1.85
C GLN A 38 -7.23 5.90 -0.69
N GLU A 39 -6.87 5.41 0.49
CA GLU A 39 -6.83 6.20 1.73
C GLU A 39 -5.42 6.18 2.31
N PRO A 40 -4.82 7.36 2.61
CA PRO A 40 -3.62 7.41 3.43
C PRO A 40 -3.93 6.95 4.85
N VAL A 41 -3.21 5.94 5.34
CA VAL A 41 -3.36 5.39 6.69
C VAL A 41 -1.98 5.23 7.33
N LEU A 42 -1.91 5.31 8.65
CA LEU A 42 -0.71 4.92 9.40
C LEU A 42 -0.76 3.41 9.65
N ALA A 43 0.20 2.67 9.10
CA ALA A 43 0.34 1.24 9.37
C ALA A 43 1.46 0.96 10.36
N LYS A 44 1.22 0.01 11.26
CA LYS A 44 2.24 -0.51 12.17
C LYS A 44 3.29 -1.27 11.35
N VAL A 45 4.54 -0.80 11.39
CA VAL A 45 5.67 -1.39 10.66
C VAL A 45 6.59 -2.18 11.61
N GLY A 46 6.50 -1.94 12.91
CA GLY A 46 7.27 -2.67 13.92
C GLY A 46 7.02 -2.16 15.33
N SER A 47 7.92 -2.49 16.24
CA SER A 47 7.90 -2.03 17.63
C SER A 47 9.31 -1.84 18.16
N VAL A 48 9.52 -0.82 18.98
CA VAL A 48 10.77 -0.57 19.70
C VAL A 48 10.53 -0.86 21.17
N VAL A 49 11.44 -1.60 21.80
CA VAL A 49 11.45 -1.81 23.24
C VAL A 49 12.40 -0.81 23.88
N LYS A 50 11.86 0.02 24.77
CA LYS A 50 12.63 1.01 25.53
C LYS A 50 12.72 0.54 26.98
N SER A 51 13.86 0.77 27.62
CA SER A 51 14.01 0.59 29.06
C SER A 51 13.83 1.94 29.74
N VAL A 52 12.87 2.05 30.65
CA VAL A 52 12.67 3.26 31.47
C VAL A 52 13.22 2.97 32.87
N PRO A 53 14.43 3.44 33.21
CA PRO A 53 14.98 3.22 34.54
C PRO A 53 14.29 4.14 35.55
N THR A 54 13.88 3.56 36.67
CA THR A 54 13.49 4.31 37.87
C THR A 54 14.42 3.90 39.00
N ALA A 55 14.77 4.86 39.87
CA ALA A 55 15.73 4.62 40.93
C ALA A 55 15.24 5.21 42.25
N VAL A 56 15.46 4.47 43.33
CA VAL A 56 15.30 4.95 44.70
C VAL A 56 16.68 4.93 45.35
N SER A 57 17.09 6.05 45.93
CA SER A 57 18.38 6.16 46.61
C SER A 57 18.22 6.10 48.12
N HIS A 58 19.01 5.26 48.75
CA HIS A 58 19.26 5.23 50.18
C HIS A 58 20.62 5.86 50.50
N GLN A 59 20.97 5.97 51.78
CA GLN A 59 22.24 6.55 52.22
C GLN A 59 23.48 5.75 51.78
N SER A 60 23.34 4.43 51.62
CA SER A 60 24.45 3.52 51.30
C SER A 60 24.26 2.73 50.01
N LEU A 61 23.11 2.87 49.33
CA LEU A 61 22.78 2.08 48.14
C LEU A 61 21.76 2.79 47.23
N THR A 62 21.87 2.59 45.92
CA THR A 62 20.85 3.00 44.95
C THR A 62 20.24 1.76 44.31
N GLN A 63 18.92 1.62 44.44
CA GLN A 63 18.18 0.52 43.83
C GLN A 63 17.56 1.01 42.52
N VAL A 64 17.91 0.35 41.41
CA VAL A 64 17.40 0.68 40.07
C VAL A 64 16.48 -0.43 39.60
N HIS A 65 15.29 -0.07 39.17
CA HIS A 65 14.34 -0.95 38.50
C HIS A 65 14.19 -0.49 37.05
N SER A 66 14.14 -1.44 36.13
CA SER A 66 13.91 -1.17 34.71
C SER A 66 12.63 -1.85 34.26
N THR A 67 11.67 -1.07 33.80
CA THR A 67 10.44 -1.57 33.19
C THR A 67 10.55 -1.46 31.68
N PRO A 68 10.39 -2.56 30.93
CA PRO A 68 10.37 -2.50 29.48
C PRO A 68 9.05 -1.86 29.03
N VAL A 69 9.14 -0.87 28.16
CA VAL A 69 8.00 -0.22 27.51
C VAL A 69 8.09 -0.49 26.02
N VAL A 70 7.02 -1.04 25.45
CA VAL A 70 6.92 -1.31 24.02
C VAL A 70 6.21 -0.15 23.35
N GLU A 71 6.83 0.44 22.33
CA GLU A 71 6.26 1.50 21.53
C GLU A 71 6.17 1.07 20.08
N ASP A 72 5.00 1.27 19.46
CA ASP A 72 4.76 0.89 18.08
C ASP A 72 5.35 1.91 17.12
N VAL A 73 6.04 1.41 16.09
CA VAL A 73 6.54 2.22 14.98
C VAL A 73 5.51 2.23 13.87
N VAL A 74 5.05 3.42 13.51
CA VAL A 74 4.01 3.63 12.51
C VAL A 74 4.57 4.41 11.34
N ALA A 75 4.22 4.00 10.12
CA ALA A 75 4.61 4.70 8.90
C ALA A 75 3.38 5.00 8.01
N PRO A 76 3.41 6.10 7.23
CA PRO A 76 2.39 6.37 6.23
C PRO A 76 2.38 5.29 5.15
N VAL A 77 1.20 4.73 4.88
CA VAL A 77 0.94 3.81 3.76
C VAL A 77 -0.35 4.18 3.05
N VAL A 78 -0.50 3.75 1.80
CA VAL A 78 -1.74 3.91 1.04
C VAL A 78 -2.53 2.60 1.09
N LYS A 79 -3.68 2.60 1.75
CA LYS A 79 -4.60 1.47 1.76
C LYS A 79 -5.47 1.54 0.51
N THR A 80 -5.46 0.47 -0.29
CA THR A 80 -6.31 0.35 -1.49
C THR A 80 -7.42 -0.65 -1.22
N THR A 81 -8.67 -0.21 -1.33
CA THR A 81 -9.86 -1.06 -1.17
C THR A 81 -10.67 -1.05 -2.45
N ALA A 82 -11.00 -2.23 -2.98
CA ALA A 82 -11.96 -2.38 -4.07
C ALA A 82 -13.35 -2.61 -3.46
N VAL A 83 -14.30 -1.73 -3.74
CA VAL A 83 -15.69 -1.84 -3.28
C VAL A 83 -16.55 -2.22 -4.50
N HIS A 84 -17.26 -3.34 -4.39
CA HIS A 84 -18.17 -3.87 -5.42
C HIS A 84 -19.63 -3.68 -4.99
#